data_AF-A0A1I5W7N3-F1
#
_entry.id   AF-A0A1I5W7N3-F1
#
_cell.length_a   1.000
_cell.length_b   1.000
_cell.length_c   1.000
_cell.angle_alpha   90.00
_cell.angle_beta   90.00
_cell.angle_gamma   90.00
#
_symmetry.space_group_name_H-M   'P 1'
#
loop_
_entity.id
_entity.type
_entity.pdbx_description
1 polymer ?
#
loop_
_entity_poly.entity_id
_entity_poly.type
_entity_poly.pdbx_seq_one_letter_code
_entity_poly.pdbx_strand_id
1 'polypeptide(L)'
;MMRQRSHLKRMSKDAFDNLPSGVCFFDRNGIVTLCNRQMHRLIFALTGRDLQSLYELRELMNGSPRQGLRDGDVFLPEGGGAWRFSEEHIETAKGGHYTQIVASNVTELYQKQKELERDNRQLEEAGTRLRRLSANITAVIREEEILSMKMRVHDDIGRSVIATRQLLRQNRPAGELDLSAWKSAIRLLKRDSESAKDKDALDQIMDAAAGIGIKVHIDGELPSDTAAAYLLLTAMRECATNAVRHALATELYVKLNSGDGVAAARITNNGRPPGGEITEGGGLGSLRVRMEKAGGEMLVRCTPVYELTVFVPLAKEETQ
;
A
#
# COMPACT_ATOMS: atom_id res chain seq x y z
N MET A 1 -9.38 15.69 -70.86
CA MET A 1 -8.74 16.05 -69.57
C MET A 1 -9.55 16.99 -68.67
N MET A 2 -10.43 17.88 -69.18
CA MET A 2 -11.24 18.77 -68.32
C MET A 2 -12.32 18.06 -67.46
N ARG A 3 -12.99 17.02 -67.99
CA ARG A 3 -14.03 16.25 -67.26
C ARG A 3 -13.49 15.41 -66.09
N GLN A 4 -12.23 14.98 -66.13
CA GLN A 4 -11.60 14.19 -65.05
C GLN A 4 -11.23 15.07 -63.86
N ARG A 5 -10.73 16.29 -64.09
CA ARG A 5 -10.39 17.25 -63.02
C ARG A 5 -11.62 17.76 -62.27
N SER A 6 -12.76 17.93 -62.94
CA SER A 6 -14.02 18.31 -62.29
C SER A 6 -14.61 17.17 -61.45
N HIS A 7 -14.43 15.92 -61.88
CA HIS A 7 -14.92 14.76 -61.14
C HIS A 7 -14.10 14.50 -59.86
N LEU A 8 -12.77 14.63 -59.95
CA LEU A 8 -11.88 14.48 -58.79
C LEU A 8 -12.12 15.53 -57.70
N LYS A 9 -12.33 16.80 -58.09
CA LYS A 9 -12.68 17.90 -57.17
C LYS A 9 -14.02 17.67 -56.46
N ARG A 10 -14.96 17.01 -57.13
CA ARG A 10 -16.29 16.73 -56.59
C ARG A 10 -16.22 15.56 -55.61
N MET A 11 -15.47 14.51 -55.92
CA MET A 11 -15.23 13.39 -55.01
C MET A 11 -14.44 13.80 -53.76
N SER A 12 -13.42 14.66 -53.88
CA SER A 12 -12.68 15.17 -52.71
C SER A 12 -13.55 16.05 -51.81
N LYS A 13 -14.48 16.80 -52.40
CA LYS A 13 -15.44 17.61 -51.65
C LYS A 13 -16.49 16.73 -50.96
N ASP A 14 -17.04 15.76 -51.66
CA ASP A 14 -18.01 14.81 -51.08
C ASP A 14 -17.38 13.95 -49.97
N ALA A 15 -16.09 13.60 -50.11
CA ALA A 15 -15.34 12.91 -49.06
C ALA A 15 -15.10 13.81 -47.83
N PHE A 16 -14.75 15.08 -48.05
CA PHE A 16 -14.55 16.07 -46.98
C PHE A 16 -15.86 16.37 -46.22
N ASP A 17 -16.97 16.51 -46.95
CA ASP A 17 -18.29 16.81 -46.39
C ASP A 17 -18.87 15.67 -45.54
N ASN A 18 -18.43 14.43 -45.77
CA ASN A 18 -18.85 13.24 -45.05
C ASN A 18 -17.85 12.76 -43.98
N LEU A 19 -16.81 13.54 -43.68
CA LEU A 19 -15.90 13.22 -42.58
C LEU A 19 -16.67 13.20 -41.24
N PRO A 20 -16.39 12.20 -40.37
CA PRO A 20 -17.02 12.11 -39.06
C PRO A 20 -16.54 13.21 -38.09
N SER A 21 -15.38 13.79 -38.34
CA SER A 21 -14.86 14.95 -37.62
C SER A 21 -15.34 16.25 -38.27
N GLY A 22 -15.63 17.28 -37.48
CA GLY A 22 -15.85 18.62 -38.00
C GLY A 22 -14.51 19.22 -38.46
N VAL A 23 -14.43 19.78 -39.66
CA VAL A 23 -13.23 20.47 -40.14
C VAL A 23 -13.62 21.78 -40.78
N CYS A 24 -12.96 22.86 -40.37
CA CYS A 24 -13.11 24.19 -40.95
C CYS A 24 -11.75 24.84 -41.21
N PHE A 25 -11.64 25.51 -42.35
CA PHE A 25 -10.49 26.29 -42.76
C PHE A 25 -10.88 27.76 -42.91
N PHE A 26 -10.04 28.63 -42.38
CA PHE A 26 -10.19 30.07 -42.44
C PHE A 26 -9.02 30.68 -43.21
N ASP A 27 -9.30 31.73 -43.97
CA ASP A 27 -8.26 32.53 -44.61
C ASP A 27 -7.56 33.46 -43.59
N ARG A 28 -6.55 34.20 -44.06
CA ARG A 28 -5.83 35.21 -43.27
C ARG A 28 -6.71 36.32 -42.67
N ASN A 29 -7.91 36.54 -43.21
CA ASN A 29 -8.86 37.54 -42.73
C ASN A 29 -9.86 36.94 -41.72
N GLY A 30 -9.75 35.64 -41.41
CA GLY A 30 -10.66 34.93 -40.52
C GLY A 30 -11.98 34.54 -41.18
N ILE A 31 -12.09 34.60 -42.50
CA ILE A 31 -13.28 34.23 -43.25
C ILE A 31 -13.25 32.73 -43.57
N VAL A 32 -14.40 32.06 -43.39
CA VAL A 32 -14.56 30.63 -43.69
C VAL A 32 -14.28 30.37 -45.18
N THR A 33 -13.25 29.60 -45.47
CA THR A 33 -12.87 29.19 -46.83
C THR A 33 -13.46 27.82 -47.17
N LEU A 34 -13.45 26.91 -46.20
CA LEU A 34 -13.96 25.55 -46.37
C LEU A 34 -14.47 25.04 -45.03
N CYS A 35 -15.69 24.52 -44.98
CA CYS A 35 -16.27 23.99 -43.75
C CYS A 35 -17.13 22.78 -44.11
N ASN A 36 -16.89 21.66 -43.44
CA ASN A 36 -17.65 20.44 -43.73
C ASN A 36 -19.00 20.45 -43.02
N ARG A 37 -19.91 19.57 -43.47
CA ARG A 37 -21.28 19.48 -42.93
C ARG A 37 -21.30 19.19 -41.43
N GLN A 38 -20.36 18.39 -40.94
CA GLN A 38 -20.29 18.04 -39.53
C GLN A 38 -19.94 19.25 -38.66
N MET A 39 -19.00 20.10 -39.07
CA MET A 39 -18.68 21.33 -38.36
C MET A 39 -19.87 22.29 -38.31
N HIS A 40 -20.57 22.49 -39.43
CA HIS A 40 -21.78 23.32 -39.45
C HIS A 40 -22.85 22.84 -38.46
N ARG A 41 -23.10 21.52 -38.41
CA ARG A 41 -24.03 20.93 -37.43
C ARG A 41 -23.60 21.18 -35.99
N LEU A 42 -22.30 21.06 -35.70
CA LEU A 42 -21.77 21.25 -34.35
C LEU A 42 -21.86 22.70 -33.89
N ILE A 43 -21.46 23.66 -34.73
CA ILE A 43 -21.55 25.07 -34.38
C ILE A 43 -23.00 25.50 -34.19
N PHE A 44 -23.90 25.03 -35.06
CA PHE A 44 -25.32 25.30 -34.91
C PHE A 44 -25.87 24.72 -33.59
N ALA A 45 -25.48 23.49 -33.21
CA ALA A 45 -25.92 22.87 -31.97
C ALA A 45 -25.36 23.55 -30.70
N LEU A 46 -24.22 24.24 -30.79
CA LEU A 46 -23.60 24.92 -29.64
C LEU A 46 -23.96 26.42 -29.53
N THR A 47 -24.32 27.07 -30.64
CA THR A 47 -24.56 28.52 -30.70
C THR A 47 -25.95 28.92 -31.19
N GLY A 48 -26.65 28.01 -31.88
CA GLY A 48 -27.89 28.28 -32.61
C GLY A 48 -27.72 29.10 -33.90
N ARG A 49 -26.48 29.29 -34.38
CA ARG A 49 -26.16 30.11 -35.56
C ARG A 49 -25.16 29.40 -36.47
N ASP A 50 -25.13 29.79 -37.74
CA ASP A 50 -24.11 29.35 -38.68
C ASP A 50 -22.79 30.08 -38.45
N LEU A 51 -21.68 29.36 -38.65
CA LEU A 51 -20.33 29.88 -38.51
C LEU A 51 -19.99 30.89 -39.62
N GLN A 52 -19.65 32.13 -39.26
CA GLN A 52 -19.29 33.17 -40.23
C GLN A 52 -17.83 33.62 -40.12
N SER A 53 -17.25 33.56 -38.92
CA SER A 53 -15.89 34.07 -38.66
C SER A 53 -15.09 33.16 -37.73
N LEU A 54 -13.77 33.14 -37.92
CA LEU A 54 -12.80 32.53 -37.01
C LEU A 54 -12.92 33.11 -35.59
N TYR A 55 -13.27 34.40 -35.48
CA TYR A 55 -13.41 35.07 -34.18
C TYR A 55 -14.55 34.45 -33.35
N GLU A 56 -15.70 34.20 -33.97
CA GLU A 56 -16.85 33.57 -33.30
C GLU A 56 -16.51 32.17 -32.79
N LEU A 57 -15.73 31.41 -33.58
CA LEU A 57 -15.31 30.07 -33.19
C LEU A 57 -14.32 30.08 -32.04
N ARG A 58 -13.36 31.03 -32.04
CA ARG A 58 -12.44 31.21 -30.93
C ARG A 58 -13.13 31.71 -29.66
N GLU A 59 -14.11 32.61 -29.78
CA GLU A 59 -14.94 33.00 -28.64
C GLU A 59 -15.69 31.81 -28.06
N LEU A 60 -16.22 30.93 -28.89
CA LEU A 60 -16.86 29.69 -28.42
C LEU A 60 -15.87 28.75 -27.73
N MET A 61 -14.65 28.57 -28.28
CA MET A 61 -13.63 27.72 -27.68
C MET A 61 -13.14 28.25 -26.32
N ASN A 62 -13.07 29.57 -26.17
CA ASN A 62 -12.57 30.22 -24.96
C ASN A 62 -13.67 30.49 -23.92
N GLY A 63 -14.92 30.67 -24.37
CA GLY A 63 -16.08 30.97 -23.54
C GLY A 63 -16.94 29.75 -23.21
N SER A 64 -18.17 30.03 -22.78
CA SER A 64 -19.21 29.02 -22.58
C SER A 64 -20.12 28.98 -23.82
N PRO A 65 -20.47 27.79 -24.33
CA PRO A 65 -21.42 27.69 -25.43
C PRO A 65 -22.80 28.22 -24.98
N ARG A 66 -23.59 28.75 -25.93
CA ARG A 66 -24.95 29.23 -25.64
C ARG A 66 -25.93 28.08 -25.42
N GLN A 67 -25.66 26.95 -26.06
CA GLN A 67 -26.44 25.71 -25.96
C GLN A 67 -25.47 24.56 -25.65
N GLY A 68 -25.77 23.76 -24.63
CA GLY A 68 -24.92 22.67 -24.16
C GLY A 68 -23.99 23.01 -23.00
N LEU A 69 -23.14 22.06 -22.64
CA LEU A 69 -22.22 22.16 -21.49
C LEU A 69 -20.76 22.18 -21.97
N ARG A 70 -19.89 22.81 -21.18
CA ARG A 70 -18.44 22.75 -21.37
C ARG A 70 -17.81 22.15 -20.11
N ASP A 71 -17.03 21.09 -20.30
CA ASP A 71 -16.24 20.43 -19.25
C ASP A 71 -14.76 20.52 -19.66
N GLY A 72 -14.07 21.54 -19.16
CA GLY A 72 -12.69 21.84 -19.54
C GLY A 72 -12.54 22.19 -21.04
N ASP A 73 -11.88 21.31 -21.78
CA ASP A 73 -11.65 21.43 -23.22
C ASP A 73 -12.66 20.63 -24.07
N VAL A 74 -13.65 19.99 -23.42
CA VAL A 74 -14.68 19.17 -24.06
C VAL A 74 -16.01 19.90 -24.08
N PHE A 75 -16.65 19.88 -25.25
CA PHE A 75 -17.94 20.51 -25.54
C PHE A 75 -19.02 19.46 -25.73
N LEU A 76 -20.14 19.65 -25.02
CA LEU A 76 -21.26 18.71 -24.94
C LEU A 76 -22.53 19.42 -25.45
N PRO A 77 -22.80 19.39 -26.77
CA PRO A 77 -24.06 19.90 -27.31
C PRO A 77 -25.27 19.13 -26.76
N GLU A 78 -26.42 19.79 -26.64
CA GLU A 78 -27.66 19.17 -26.14
C GLU A 78 -28.08 17.98 -27.01
N GLY A 79 -28.16 16.79 -26.40
CA GLY A 79 -28.53 15.55 -27.10
C GLY A 79 -27.43 14.97 -28.01
N GLY A 80 -26.20 15.48 -27.97
CA GLY A 80 -25.08 15.04 -28.81
C GLY A 80 -23.95 14.31 -28.07
N GLY A 81 -22.93 13.91 -28.83
CA GLY A 81 -21.67 13.36 -28.30
C GLY A 81 -20.74 14.44 -27.72
N ALA A 82 -19.62 14.02 -27.14
CA ALA A 82 -18.59 14.93 -26.62
C ALA A 82 -17.58 15.28 -27.72
N TRP A 83 -17.23 16.57 -27.84
CA TRP A 83 -16.37 17.08 -28.91
C TRP A 83 -15.22 17.92 -28.36
N ARG A 84 -14.04 17.75 -28.96
CA ARG A 84 -12.86 18.57 -28.66
C ARG A 84 -12.47 19.34 -29.91
N PHE A 85 -12.23 20.64 -29.75
CA PHE A 85 -11.73 21.49 -30.82
C PHE A 85 -10.21 21.64 -30.71
N SER A 86 -9.51 21.54 -31.84
CA SER A 86 -8.09 21.82 -31.96
C SER A 86 -7.85 22.79 -33.11
N GLU A 87 -6.98 23.76 -32.87
CA GLU A 87 -6.60 24.78 -33.86
C GLU A 87 -5.17 24.52 -34.34
N GLU A 88 -4.97 24.49 -35.66
CA GLU A 88 -3.67 24.34 -36.32
C GLU A 88 -3.49 25.43 -37.37
N HIS A 89 -2.28 25.98 -37.47
CA HIS A 89 -1.93 26.96 -38.50
C HIS A 89 -1.19 26.28 -39.65
N ILE A 90 -1.64 26.56 -40.87
CA ILE A 90 -1.09 25.99 -42.09
C ILE A 90 -0.51 27.09 -42.95
N GLU A 91 0.78 26.97 -43.23
CA GLU A 91 1.48 27.80 -44.20
C GLU A 91 1.71 27.01 -45.48
N THR A 92 1.25 27.56 -46.59
CA THR A 92 1.45 26.93 -47.90
C THR A 92 2.79 27.36 -48.49
N ALA A 93 3.40 26.51 -49.32
CA ALA A 93 4.64 26.82 -50.04
C ALA A 93 4.55 28.05 -50.98
N LYS A 94 3.34 28.58 -51.20
CA LYS A 94 3.06 29.80 -51.97
C LYS A 94 2.83 31.04 -51.09
N GLY A 95 3.10 30.96 -49.77
CA GLY A 95 2.93 32.07 -48.82
C GLY A 95 1.48 32.36 -48.40
N GLY A 96 0.56 31.42 -48.63
CA GLY A 96 -0.81 31.52 -48.10
C GLY A 96 -0.87 30.99 -46.66
N HIS A 97 -1.43 31.80 -45.75
CA HIS A 97 -1.69 31.43 -44.35
C HIS A 97 -3.17 31.05 -44.18
N TYR A 98 -3.40 29.88 -43.61
CA TYR A 98 -4.74 29.37 -43.29
C TYR A 98 -4.76 28.87 -41.86
N THR A 99 -5.90 29.02 -41.20
CA THR A 99 -6.15 28.41 -39.88
C THR A 99 -7.11 27.25 -40.07
N GLN A 100 -6.71 26.06 -39.64
CA GLN A 100 -7.54 24.87 -39.61
C GLN A 100 -8.06 24.67 -38.18
N ILE A 101 -9.37 24.48 -38.04
CA ILE A 101 -9.99 24.05 -36.79
C ILE A 101 -10.65 22.70 -37.02
N VAL A 102 -10.28 21.72 -36.18
CA VAL A 102 -10.82 20.36 -36.21
C VAL A 102 -11.62 20.13 -34.94
N ALA A 103 -12.87 19.67 -35.10
CA ALA A 103 -13.70 19.15 -34.04
C ALA A 103 -13.68 17.63 -34.10
N SER A 104 -13.04 17.00 -33.11
CA SER A 104 -12.94 15.55 -33.01
C SER A 104 -13.96 15.01 -32.01
N ASN A 105 -14.64 13.91 -32.36
CA ASN A 105 -15.55 13.23 -31.45
C ASN A 105 -14.73 12.47 -30.40
N VAL A 106 -14.85 12.88 -29.15
CA VAL A 106 -14.16 12.30 -28.00
C VAL A 106 -15.14 11.68 -27.00
N THR A 107 -16.35 11.30 -27.44
CA THR A 107 -17.41 10.77 -26.57
C THR A 107 -16.94 9.56 -25.76
N GLU A 108 -16.32 8.58 -26.41
CA GLU A 108 -15.83 7.36 -25.75
C GLU A 108 -14.72 7.67 -24.74
N LEU A 109 -13.75 8.51 -25.14
CA LEU A 109 -12.66 8.93 -24.27
C LEU A 109 -13.18 9.72 -23.04
N TYR A 110 -14.15 10.60 -23.24
CA TYR A 110 -14.78 11.36 -22.17
C TYR A 110 -15.52 10.44 -21.20
N GLN A 111 -16.29 9.48 -21.72
CA GLN A 111 -16.97 8.48 -20.89
C GLN A 111 -15.98 7.64 -20.08
N LYS A 112 -14.91 7.17 -20.72
CA LYS A 112 -13.83 6.41 -20.06
C LYS A 112 -13.13 7.24 -18.99
N GLN A 113 -12.87 8.51 -19.24
CA GLN A 113 -12.30 9.42 -18.24
C GLN A 113 -13.23 9.58 -17.03
N LYS A 114 -14.54 9.79 -17.25
CA LYS A 114 -15.52 9.88 -16.15
C LYS A 114 -15.67 8.57 -15.38
N GLU A 115 -15.56 7.42 -16.06
CA GLU A 115 -15.54 6.10 -15.42
C GLU A 115 -14.31 5.95 -14.52
N LEU A 116 -13.12 6.26 -15.04
CA LEU A 116 -11.87 6.24 -14.27
C LEU A 116 -11.92 7.18 -13.05
N GLU A 117 -12.46 8.39 -13.21
CA GLU A 117 -12.63 9.33 -12.09
C GLU A 117 -13.54 8.77 -10.98
N ARG A 118 -14.57 7.99 -11.34
CA ARG A 118 -15.46 7.32 -10.39
C ARG A 118 -14.75 6.16 -9.69
N ASP A 119 -14.08 5.31 -10.45
CA ASP A 119 -13.38 4.13 -9.92
C ASP A 119 -12.26 4.54 -8.97
N ASN A 120 -11.49 5.58 -9.32
CA ASN A 120 -10.43 6.08 -8.47
C ASN A 120 -10.97 6.61 -7.14
N ARG A 121 -12.12 7.30 -7.16
CA ARG A 121 -12.80 7.75 -5.94
C ARG A 121 -13.25 6.57 -5.07
N GLN A 122 -13.82 5.53 -5.68
CA GLN A 122 -14.21 4.32 -4.95
C GLN A 122 -13.00 3.60 -4.31
N LEU A 123 -11.88 3.54 -5.03
CA LEU A 123 -10.63 2.96 -4.51
C LEU A 123 -10.08 3.76 -3.32
N GLU A 124 -10.11 5.10 -3.37
CA GLU A 124 -9.72 5.95 -2.25
C GLU A 124 -10.61 5.75 -1.01
N GLU A 125 -11.92 5.65 -1.21
CA GLU A 125 -12.89 5.35 -0.15
C GLU A 125 -12.66 3.95 0.45
N ALA A 126 -12.43 2.93 -0.38
CA ALA A 126 -12.11 1.59 0.08
C ALA A 126 -10.77 1.56 0.85
N GLY A 127 -9.74 2.24 0.35
CA GLY A 127 -8.43 2.35 0.99
C GLY A 127 -8.49 3.06 2.34
N THR A 128 -9.25 4.14 2.46
CA THR A 128 -9.48 4.82 3.75
C THR A 128 -10.26 3.94 4.73
N ARG A 129 -11.26 3.20 4.27
CA ARG A 129 -12.01 2.24 5.09
C ARG A 129 -11.12 1.10 5.59
N LEU A 130 -10.29 0.51 4.73
CA LEU A 130 -9.33 -0.53 5.10
C LEU A 130 -8.32 -0.03 6.14
N ARG A 131 -7.77 1.17 5.95
CA ARG A 131 -6.86 1.79 6.94
C ARG A 131 -7.53 1.95 8.31
N ARG A 132 -8.79 2.40 8.36
CA ARG A 132 -9.56 2.51 9.62
C ARG A 132 -9.77 1.16 10.29
N LEU A 133 -10.20 0.14 9.53
CA LEU A 133 -10.40 -1.21 10.06
C LEU A 133 -9.08 -1.81 10.57
N SER A 134 -7.97 -1.63 9.84
CA SER A 134 -6.65 -2.09 10.26
C SER A 134 -6.15 -1.39 11.53
N ALA A 135 -6.43 -0.10 11.69
CA ALA A 135 -6.09 0.63 12.91
C ALA A 135 -6.88 0.09 14.11
N ASN A 136 -8.18 -0.14 13.93
CA ASN A 136 -9.05 -0.71 14.96
C ASN A 136 -8.61 -2.13 15.35
N ILE A 137 -8.29 -2.99 14.38
CA ILE A 137 -7.78 -4.35 14.67
C ILE A 137 -6.47 -4.28 15.46
N THR A 138 -5.57 -3.36 15.13
CA THR A 138 -4.31 -3.19 15.89
C THR A 138 -4.58 -2.76 17.33
N ALA A 139 -5.56 -1.89 17.56
CA ALA A 139 -5.99 -1.51 18.91
C ALA A 139 -6.63 -2.69 19.66
N VAL A 140 -7.51 -3.45 19.01
CA VAL A 140 -8.17 -4.63 19.60
C VAL A 140 -7.15 -5.71 19.95
N ILE A 141 -6.18 -6.01 19.07
CA ILE A 141 -5.10 -6.97 19.35
C ILE A 141 -4.27 -6.49 20.55
N ARG A 142 -3.97 -5.19 20.65
CA ARG A 142 -3.22 -4.63 21.78
C ARG A 142 -4.01 -4.74 23.09
N GLU A 143 -5.31 -4.46 23.06
CA GLU A 143 -6.18 -4.64 24.23
C GLU A 143 -6.29 -6.10 24.65
N GLU A 144 -6.40 -7.02 23.70
CA GLU A 144 -6.43 -8.47 23.95
C GLU A 144 -5.11 -8.98 24.56
N GLU A 145 -3.96 -8.52 24.04
CA GLU A 145 -2.65 -8.83 24.62
C GLU A 145 -2.51 -8.30 26.06
N ILE A 146 -2.94 -7.06 26.32
CA ILE A 146 -2.93 -6.46 27.67
C ILE A 146 -3.84 -7.26 28.61
N LEU A 147 -5.04 -7.63 28.16
CA LEU A 147 -5.99 -8.38 28.96
C LEU A 147 -5.48 -9.80 29.25
N SER A 148 -4.93 -10.48 28.26
CA SER A 148 -4.27 -11.78 28.41
C SER A 148 -3.11 -11.72 29.42
N MET A 149 -2.30 -10.65 29.35
CA MET A 149 -1.22 -10.40 30.28
C MET A 149 -1.74 -10.22 31.71
N LYS A 150 -2.79 -9.39 31.90
CA LYS A 150 -3.42 -9.14 33.21
C LYS A 150 -3.99 -10.42 33.82
N MET A 151 -4.68 -11.24 33.04
CA MET A 151 -5.20 -12.53 33.52
C MET A 151 -4.09 -13.45 33.97
N ARG A 152 -2.99 -13.54 33.21
CA ARG A 152 -1.83 -14.36 33.55
C ARG A 152 -1.16 -13.90 34.85
N VAL A 153 -0.98 -12.60 35.02
CA VAL A 153 -0.46 -12.01 36.27
C VAL A 153 -1.38 -12.31 37.44
N HIS A 154 -2.70 -12.16 37.26
CA HIS A 154 -3.68 -12.47 38.30
C HIS A 154 -3.64 -13.96 38.69
N ASP A 155 -3.55 -14.86 37.72
CA ASP A 155 -3.49 -16.31 37.97
C ASP A 155 -2.17 -16.71 38.66
N ASP A 156 -1.04 -16.15 38.25
CA ASP A 156 0.26 -16.42 38.85
C ASP A 156 0.38 -15.85 40.26
N ILE A 157 -0.17 -14.65 40.51
CA ILE A 157 -0.30 -14.09 41.87
C ILE A 157 -1.25 -14.94 42.70
N GLY A 158 -2.40 -15.33 42.16
CA GLY A 158 -3.38 -16.16 42.84
C GLY A 158 -2.79 -17.51 43.28
N ARG A 159 -2.07 -18.18 42.38
CA ARG A 159 -1.33 -19.42 42.68
C ARG A 159 -0.26 -19.19 43.75
N SER A 160 0.49 -18.09 43.67
CA SER A 160 1.53 -17.75 44.64
C SER A 160 0.96 -17.47 46.03
N VAL A 161 -0.17 -16.76 46.15
CA VAL A 161 -0.84 -16.47 47.42
C VAL A 161 -1.43 -17.75 48.04
N ILE A 162 -2.04 -18.62 47.22
CA ILE A 162 -2.56 -19.92 47.70
C ILE A 162 -1.41 -20.80 48.19
N ALA A 163 -0.31 -20.89 47.44
CA ALA A 163 0.87 -21.64 47.83
C ALA A 163 1.45 -21.13 49.16
N THR A 164 1.61 -19.80 49.31
CA THR A 164 2.10 -19.20 50.57
C THR A 164 1.15 -19.47 51.74
N ARG A 165 -0.17 -19.36 51.54
CA ARG A 165 -1.16 -19.64 52.59
C ARG A 165 -1.17 -21.11 53.01
N GLN A 166 -1.03 -22.04 52.06
CA GLN A 166 -0.95 -23.47 52.31
C GLN A 166 0.30 -23.81 53.14
N LEU A 167 1.44 -23.17 52.83
CA LEU A 167 2.71 -23.38 53.52
C LEU A 167 2.70 -22.82 54.95
N LEU A 168 2.15 -21.62 55.16
CA LEU A 168 1.99 -21.03 56.49
C LEU A 168 1.08 -21.88 57.41
N ARG A 169 0.12 -22.62 56.84
CA ARG A 169 -0.70 -23.58 57.57
C ARG A 169 0.02 -24.89 57.93
N GLN A 170 1.10 -25.25 57.23
CA GLN A 170 1.80 -26.53 57.40
C GLN A 170 3.07 -26.46 58.26
N ASN A 171 3.47 -25.28 58.76
CA ASN A 171 4.58 -25.10 59.72
C ASN A 171 5.93 -25.72 59.27
N ARG A 172 6.22 -25.72 57.96
CA ARG A 172 7.50 -26.20 57.40
C ARG A 172 8.61 -25.14 57.45
N PRO A 173 9.90 -25.53 57.60
CA PRO A 173 11.02 -24.61 57.65
C PRO A 173 11.26 -23.91 56.30
N ALA A 174 11.58 -22.62 56.36
CA ALA A 174 11.69 -21.69 55.22
C ALA A 174 12.83 -21.99 54.20
N GLY A 175 13.52 -23.12 54.31
CA GLY A 175 14.64 -23.50 53.44
C GLY A 175 14.25 -24.19 52.13
N GLU A 176 13.04 -24.75 52.03
CA GLU A 176 12.50 -25.43 50.83
C GLU A 176 11.52 -24.54 50.05
N LEU A 177 11.64 -23.22 50.17
CA LEU A 177 10.76 -22.27 49.49
C LEU A 177 11.11 -22.18 47.99
N ASP A 178 10.24 -22.70 47.11
CA ASP A 178 10.30 -22.37 45.68
C ASP A 178 9.80 -20.93 45.45
N LEU A 179 10.70 -19.98 45.71
CA LEU A 179 10.49 -18.53 45.53
C LEU A 179 10.49 -18.12 44.06
N SER A 180 10.64 -19.04 43.11
CA SER A 180 10.66 -18.75 41.68
C SER A 180 9.36 -18.11 41.20
N ALA A 181 8.20 -18.62 41.64
CA ALA A 181 6.89 -18.08 41.29
C ALA A 181 6.68 -16.64 41.80
N TRP A 182 7.09 -16.37 43.05
CA TRP A 182 7.03 -15.04 43.66
C TRP A 182 8.02 -14.05 43.02
N LYS A 183 9.25 -14.49 42.74
CA LYS A 183 10.25 -13.68 42.03
C LYS A 183 9.80 -13.35 40.61
N SER A 184 9.16 -14.29 39.92
CA SER A 184 8.60 -14.08 38.57
C SER A 184 7.46 -13.06 38.59
N ALA A 185 6.53 -13.13 39.54
CA ALA A 185 5.44 -12.17 39.68
C ALA A 185 5.94 -10.75 40.01
N ILE A 186 6.95 -10.61 40.89
CA ILE A 186 7.56 -9.32 41.25
C ILE A 186 8.37 -8.73 40.09
N ARG A 187 9.11 -9.56 39.33
CA ARG A 187 9.82 -9.11 38.12
C ARG A 187 8.87 -8.57 37.05
N LEU A 188 7.67 -9.15 36.96
CA LEU A 188 6.66 -8.77 36.00
C LEU A 188 5.97 -7.44 36.37
N LEU A 189 5.83 -7.14 37.67
CA LEU A 189 5.36 -5.86 38.19
C LEU A 189 6.40 -4.73 38.11
N LYS A 190 7.71 -5.05 38.10
CA LYS A 190 8.80 -4.08 37.87
C LYS A 190 8.90 -3.58 36.42
N ARG A 191 8.10 -4.12 35.49
CA ARG A 191 8.05 -3.71 34.06
C ARG A 191 7.50 -2.30 33.80
N ASP A 192 6.89 -1.64 34.78
CA ASP A 192 6.30 -0.29 34.61
C ASP A 192 7.25 0.86 35.00
N SER A 193 8.44 0.59 35.51
CA SER A 193 9.39 1.65 35.90
C SER A 193 10.73 1.52 35.16
N GLU A 194 10.93 2.43 34.21
CA GLU A 194 12.19 3.03 33.76
C GLU A 194 12.86 2.54 32.44
N SER A 195 13.19 3.55 31.62
CA SER A 195 13.74 3.53 30.27
C SER A 195 15.23 3.12 30.18
N ALA A 196 15.52 1.86 29.87
CA ALA A 196 16.85 1.42 29.42
C ALA A 196 16.73 0.33 28.33
N LYS A 197 16.10 0.68 27.19
CA LYS A 197 15.33 -0.28 26.37
C LYS A 197 16.08 -1.30 25.52
N ASP A 198 17.37 -1.14 25.21
CA ASP A 198 17.99 -2.01 24.19
C ASP A 198 18.88 -3.14 24.76
N LYS A 199 19.61 -2.89 25.85
CA LYS A 199 20.37 -3.96 26.53
C LYS A 199 19.47 -4.86 27.38
N ASP A 200 18.47 -4.28 28.04
CA ASP A 200 17.52 -5.04 28.86
C ASP A 200 16.66 -6.00 28.03
N ALA A 201 16.37 -5.72 26.75
CA ALA A 201 15.49 -6.57 25.95
C ALA A 201 16.16 -7.89 25.53
N LEU A 202 17.46 -7.85 25.24
CA LEU A 202 18.30 -9.02 25.03
C LEU A 202 18.45 -9.83 26.32
N ASP A 203 18.79 -9.15 27.42
CA ASP A 203 18.94 -9.78 28.73
C ASP A 203 17.61 -10.42 29.19
N GLN A 204 16.47 -9.81 28.89
CA GLN A 204 15.13 -10.38 29.13
C GLN A 204 14.85 -11.65 28.32
N ILE A 205 15.32 -11.75 27.08
CA ILE A 205 15.16 -12.98 26.27
C ILE A 205 16.10 -14.06 26.77
N MET A 206 17.34 -13.70 27.13
CA MET A 206 18.29 -14.63 27.72
C MET A 206 17.77 -15.18 29.05
N ASP A 207 17.21 -14.32 29.92
CA ASP A 207 16.58 -14.72 31.18
C ASP A 207 15.31 -15.56 30.96
N ALA A 208 14.45 -15.19 30.01
CA ALA A 208 13.25 -15.94 29.69
C ALA A 208 13.58 -17.32 29.11
N ALA A 209 14.57 -17.40 28.23
CA ALA A 209 15.02 -18.66 27.67
C ALA A 209 15.67 -19.55 28.74
N ALA A 210 16.50 -18.96 29.61
CA ALA A 210 17.09 -19.67 30.74
C ALA A 210 16.03 -20.19 31.72
N GLY A 211 14.98 -19.40 31.98
CA GLY A 211 13.84 -19.80 32.82
C GLY A 211 13.00 -20.94 32.24
N ILE A 212 13.07 -21.17 30.93
CA ILE A 212 12.39 -22.28 30.23
C ILE A 212 13.39 -23.43 29.92
N GLY A 213 14.66 -23.29 30.33
CA GLY A 213 15.68 -24.34 30.22
C GLY A 213 16.49 -24.37 28.92
N ILE A 214 16.46 -23.30 28.12
CA ILE A 214 17.27 -23.15 26.90
C ILE A 214 18.39 -22.12 27.09
N LYS A 215 19.59 -22.47 26.60
CA LYS A 215 20.70 -21.51 26.44
C LYS A 215 20.63 -20.86 25.06
N VAL A 216 20.73 -19.54 25.01
CA VAL A 216 20.72 -18.77 23.76
C VAL A 216 22.12 -18.27 23.46
N HIS A 217 22.62 -18.58 22.27
CA HIS A 217 23.89 -18.11 21.74
C HIS A 217 23.61 -17.10 20.63
N ILE A 218 24.08 -15.87 20.79
CA ILE A 218 23.88 -14.78 19.83
C ILE A 218 25.23 -14.43 19.22
N ASP A 219 25.29 -14.43 17.90
CA ASP A 219 26.44 -14.05 17.09
C ASP A 219 26.03 -12.86 16.22
N GLY A 220 26.63 -11.69 16.44
CA GLY A 220 26.26 -10.40 15.84
C GLY A 220 25.48 -9.46 16.78
N GLU A 221 25.19 -8.26 16.30
CA GLU A 221 24.51 -7.20 17.05
C GLU A 221 23.09 -6.93 16.51
N LEU A 222 22.18 -6.50 17.38
CA LEU A 222 20.87 -6.03 16.95
C LEU A 222 20.98 -4.69 16.19
N PRO A 223 20.09 -4.45 15.22
CA PRO A 223 20.03 -3.16 14.55
C PRO A 223 19.66 -2.05 15.54
N SER A 224 20.16 -0.84 15.29
CA SER A 224 19.82 0.38 16.04
C SER A 224 18.35 0.80 15.85
N ASP A 225 17.72 0.38 14.76
CA ASP A 225 16.29 0.58 14.52
C ASP A 225 15.47 -0.23 15.52
N THR A 226 14.81 0.47 16.44
CA THR A 226 14.00 -0.12 17.52
C THR A 226 12.84 -0.99 17.02
N ALA A 227 12.26 -0.69 15.85
CA ALA A 227 11.16 -1.48 15.28
C ALA A 227 11.71 -2.77 14.67
N ALA A 228 12.84 -2.69 13.96
CA ALA A 228 13.52 -3.87 13.44
C ALA A 228 14.03 -4.76 14.57
N ALA A 229 14.65 -4.16 15.59
CA ALA A 229 15.13 -4.88 16.77
C ALA A 229 13.99 -5.63 17.48
N TYR A 230 12.85 -4.99 17.69
CA TYR A 230 11.67 -5.61 18.30
C TYR A 230 11.15 -6.82 17.50
N LEU A 231 11.15 -6.74 16.17
CA LEU A 231 10.74 -7.85 15.30
C LEU A 231 11.70 -9.04 15.40
N LEU A 232 13.01 -8.79 15.41
CA LEU A 232 14.02 -9.83 15.59
C LEU A 232 13.92 -10.49 16.97
N LEU A 233 13.74 -9.70 18.02
CA LEU A 233 13.53 -10.17 19.39
C LEU A 233 12.27 -11.04 19.52
N THR A 234 11.18 -10.65 18.84
CA THR A 234 9.94 -11.45 18.78
C THR A 234 10.17 -12.78 18.10
N ALA A 235 10.93 -12.81 16.98
CA ALA A 235 11.30 -14.03 16.29
C ALA A 235 12.14 -14.97 17.17
N MET A 236 13.11 -14.43 17.91
CA MET A 236 13.93 -15.20 18.86
C MET A 236 13.09 -15.83 19.96
N ARG A 237 12.17 -15.06 20.56
CA ARG A 237 11.30 -15.55 21.64
C ARG A 237 10.37 -16.67 21.18
N GLU A 238 9.78 -16.51 20.00
CA GLU A 238 8.91 -17.52 19.42
C GLU A 238 9.70 -18.79 19.11
N CYS A 239 10.91 -18.67 18.54
CA CYS A 239 11.80 -19.80 18.32
C CYS A 239 12.22 -20.50 19.62
N ALA A 240 12.57 -19.76 20.67
CA ALA A 240 12.90 -20.34 21.97
C ALA A 240 11.73 -21.14 22.55
N THR A 241 10.52 -20.59 22.46
CA THR A 241 9.30 -21.24 22.93
C THR A 241 9.01 -22.51 22.14
N ASN A 242 9.13 -22.46 20.82
CA ASN A 242 8.91 -23.61 19.93
C ASN A 242 9.98 -24.68 20.12
N ALA A 243 11.23 -24.28 20.34
CA ALA A 243 12.34 -25.18 20.58
C ALA A 243 12.15 -26.00 21.87
N VAL A 244 11.65 -25.39 22.96
CA VAL A 244 11.32 -26.16 24.17
C VAL A 244 10.06 -27.00 23.98
N ARG A 245 8.98 -26.39 23.48
CA ARG A 245 7.66 -27.03 23.44
C ARG A 245 7.59 -28.21 22.47
N HIS A 246 8.26 -28.10 21.32
CA HIS A 246 8.12 -29.04 20.22
C HIS A 246 9.39 -29.85 19.93
N ALA A 247 10.57 -29.30 20.23
CA ALA A 247 11.84 -29.92 19.85
C ALA A 247 12.66 -30.49 21.02
N LEU A 248 12.24 -30.26 22.28
CA LEU A 248 13.02 -30.58 23.49
C LEU A 248 14.47 -30.07 23.42
N ALA A 249 14.66 -28.93 22.76
CA ALA A 249 15.98 -28.34 22.56
C ALA A 249 16.52 -27.80 23.89
N THR A 250 17.85 -27.82 24.02
CA THR A 250 18.56 -27.21 25.16
C THR A 250 19.33 -25.97 24.75
N GLU A 251 19.55 -25.77 23.44
CA GLU A 251 20.33 -24.67 22.88
C GLU A 251 19.65 -24.05 21.66
N LEU A 252 19.69 -22.72 21.59
CA LEU A 252 19.24 -21.90 20.47
C LEU A 252 20.43 -21.08 19.96
N TYR A 253 20.69 -21.11 18.65
CA TYR A 253 21.74 -20.34 18.01
C TYR A 253 21.12 -19.28 17.11
N VAL A 254 21.49 -18.03 17.33
CA VAL A 254 21.01 -16.86 16.61
C VAL A 254 22.19 -16.17 15.94
N LYS A 255 22.12 -16.02 14.63
CA LYS A 255 23.06 -15.20 13.86
C LYS A 255 22.36 -13.95 13.38
N LEU A 256 22.86 -12.80 13.79
CA LEU A 256 22.39 -11.48 13.40
C LEU A 256 23.34 -10.88 12.37
N ASN A 257 22.78 -10.34 11.30
CA ASN A 257 23.54 -9.60 10.31
C ASN A 257 22.76 -8.36 9.90
N SER A 258 23.43 -7.23 9.74
CA SER A 258 22.85 -5.98 9.27
C SER A 258 23.71 -5.42 8.14
N GLY A 259 23.08 -5.11 7.01
CA GLY A 259 23.77 -4.62 5.82
C GLY A 259 22.79 -4.21 4.73
N ASP A 260 23.19 -3.28 3.87
CA ASP A 260 22.40 -2.83 2.71
C ASP A 260 20.95 -2.38 3.03
N GLY A 261 20.74 -1.81 4.23
CA GLY A 261 19.42 -1.35 4.68
C GLY A 261 18.47 -2.48 5.09
N VAL A 262 18.99 -3.69 5.33
CA VAL A 262 18.22 -4.86 5.80
C VAL A 262 18.92 -5.49 7.00
N ALA A 263 18.16 -5.84 8.02
CA ALA A 263 18.60 -6.69 9.12
C ALA A 263 18.08 -8.11 8.92
N ALA A 264 18.95 -9.09 9.06
CA ALA A 264 18.64 -10.50 8.95
C ALA A 264 18.94 -11.23 10.26
N ALA A 265 18.04 -12.10 10.70
CA ALA A 265 18.31 -13.04 11.78
C ALA A 265 18.09 -14.47 11.31
N ARG A 266 19.10 -15.31 11.51
CA ARG A 266 19.03 -16.75 11.27
C ARG A 266 19.04 -17.47 12.62
N ILE A 267 17.97 -18.18 12.92
CA ILE A 267 17.72 -18.83 14.20
C ILE A 267 17.61 -20.33 13.98
N THR A 268 18.40 -21.11 14.72
CA THR A 268 18.45 -22.58 14.67
C THR A 268 18.48 -23.15 16.09
N ASN A 269 18.08 -24.40 16.27
CA ASN A 269 18.11 -25.05 17.57
C ASN A 269 18.65 -26.49 17.47
N ASN A 270 19.18 -27.01 18.58
CA ASN A 270 19.73 -28.37 18.66
C ASN A 270 18.67 -29.47 18.94
N GLY A 271 17.38 -29.12 18.85
CA GLY A 271 16.29 -30.03 19.16
C GLY A 271 15.95 -30.98 18.00
N ARG A 272 14.94 -31.81 18.21
CA ARG A 272 14.47 -32.75 17.18
C ARG A 272 13.93 -31.97 15.96
N PRO A 273 14.35 -32.33 14.73
CA PRO A 273 13.79 -31.73 13.53
C PRO A 273 12.30 -32.09 13.41
N PRO A 274 11.48 -31.23 12.78
CA PRO A 274 10.07 -31.51 12.55
C PRO A 274 9.90 -32.78 11.70
N GLY A 275 8.96 -33.65 12.07
CA GLY A 275 8.68 -34.90 11.33
C GLY A 275 7.93 -34.72 10.00
N GLY A 276 7.72 -33.48 9.53
CA GLY A 276 6.94 -33.14 8.33
C GLY A 276 6.88 -31.63 8.09
N GLU A 277 6.03 -31.19 7.15
CA GLU A 277 5.79 -29.76 6.90
C GLU A 277 5.25 -29.07 8.17
N ILE A 278 5.82 -27.92 8.51
CA ILE A 278 5.34 -27.11 9.62
C ILE A 278 4.09 -26.38 9.15
N THR A 279 2.95 -26.69 9.75
CA THR A 279 1.76 -25.85 9.64
C THR A 279 1.94 -24.65 10.54
N GLU A 280 2.01 -23.46 9.96
CA GLU A 280 2.21 -22.21 10.70
C GLU A 280 0.95 -21.85 11.49
N GLY A 281 0.85 -22.34 12.72
CA GLY A 281 -0.24 -22.03 13.64
C GLY A 281 0.18 -21.05 14.75
N GLY A 282 -0.74 -20.19 15.17
CA GLY A 282 -0.57 -19.32 16.34
C GLY A 282 0.62 -18.36 16.26
N GLY A 283 1.69 -18.66 17.00
CA GLY A 283 2.85 -17.77 17.18
C GLY A 283 3.66 -17.54 15.90
N LEU A 284 3.97 -18.58 15.12
CA LEU A 284 4.66 -18.43 13.83
C LEU A 284 3.81 -17.71 12.77
N GLY A 285 2.51 -17.98 12.72
CA GLY A 285 1.60 -17.27 11.81
C GLY A 285 1.49 -15.78 12.16
N SER A 286 1.37 -15.45 13.44
CA SER A 286 1.37 -14.04 13.89
C SER A 286 2.71 -13.34 13.63
N LEU A 287 3.84 -14.05 13.75
CA LEU A 287 5.16 -13.54 13.40
C LEU A 287 5.26 -13.24 11.90
N ARG A 288 4.78 -14.15 11.03
CA ARG A 288 4.74 -13.94 9.59
C ARG A 288 3.98 -12.67 9.21
N VAL A 289 2.76 -12.51 9.73
CA VAL A 289 1.92 -11.33 9.47
C VAL A 289 2.62 -10.05 9.92
N ARG A 290 3.32 -10.06 11.07
CA ARG A 290 4.07 -8.90 11.56
C ARG A 290 5.29 -8.59 10.66
N MET A 291 6.00 -9.61 10.19
CA MET A 291 7.15 -9.45 9.29
C MET A 291 6.72 -8.89 7.93
N GLU A 292 5.70 -9.46 7.30
CA GLU A 292 5.19 -9.00 6.00
C GLU A 292 4.64 -7.57 6.09
N LYS A 293 3.97 -7.20 7.19
CA LYS A 293 3.49 -5.83 7.42
C LYS A 293 4.63 -4.80 7.50
N ALA A 294 5.81 -5.21 7.95
CA ALA A 294 7.00 -4.37 7.99
C ALA A 294 7.75 -4.34 6.64
N GLY A 295 7.24 -5.01 5.60
CA GLY A 295 7.94 -5.18 4.32
C GLY A 295 9.12 -6.16 4.40
N GLY A 296 9.16 -6.99 5.45
CA GLY A 296 10.15 -8.03 5.66
C GLY A 296 9.73 -9.39 5.11
N GLU A 297 10.65 -10.34 5.13
CA GLU A 297 10.45 -11.71 4.66
C GLU A 297 10.73 -12.73 5.77
N MET A 298 10.01 -13.86 5.76
CA MET A 298 10.22 -14.96 6.70
C MET A 298 10.32 -16.29 5.95
N LEU A 299 11.43 -16.98 6.16
CA LEU A 299 11.72 -18.30 5.59
C LEU A 299 11.88 -19.34 6.70
N VAL A 300 11.13 -20.42 6.59
CA VAL A 300 11.21 -21.57 7.50
C VAL A 300 11.76 -22.77 6.73
N ARG A 301 12.78 -23.42 7.27
CA ARG A 301 13.33 -24.69 6.75
C ARG A 301 13.32 -25.75 7.85
N CYS A 302 13.00 -26.98 7.46
CA CYS A 302 12.80 -28.09 8.40
C CYS A 302 13.81 -29.24 8.21
N THR A 303 14.60 -29.21 7.14
CA THR A 303 15.53 -30.29 6.77
C THR A 303 16.89 -29.70 6.37
N PRO A 304 18.02 -30.20 6.90
CA PRO A 304 18.16 -31.30 7.87
C PRO A 304 17.86 -30.92 9.33
N VAL A 305 17.71 -29.62 9.63
CA VAL A 305 17.39 -29.07 10.96
C VAL A 305 16.35 -27.96 10.83
N TYR A 306 15.69 -27.61 11.94
CA TYR A 306 14.83 -26.42 11.97
C TYR A 306 15.66 -25.14 11.88
N GLU A 307 15.30 -24.28 10.94
CA GLU A 307 15.90 -22.99 10.69
C GLU A 307 14.83 -21.97 10.36
N LEU A 308 14.78 -20.89 11.14
CA LEU A 308 14.00 -19.70 10.83
C LEU A 308 14.96 -18.61 10.38
N THR A 309 14.74 -18.06 9.18
CA THR A 309 15.43 -16.86 8.71
C THR A 309 14.41 -15.75 8.51
N VAL A 310 14.66 -14.60 9.14
CA VAL A 310 13.84 -13.40 8.98
C VAL A 310 14.68 -12.27 8.41
N PHE A 311 14.08 -11.49 7.52
CA PHE A 311 14.65 -10.30 6.90
C PHE A 311 13.74 -9.12 7.22
N VAL A 312 14.30 -8.04 7.74
CA VAL A 312 13.57 -6.85 8.15
C VAL A 312 14.23 -5.64 7.51
N PRO A 313 13.51 -4.84 6.70
CA PRO A 313 14.07 -3.59 6.18
C PRO A 313 14.31 -2.63 7.35
N LEU A 314 15.48 -2.01 7.36
CA LEU A 314 15.81 -0.93 8.28
C LEU A 314 15.18 0.36 7.75
N ALA A 315 14.59 1.16 8.63
CA ALA A 315 14.20 2.51 8.26
C ALA A 315 15.46 3.23 7.76
N LYS A 316 15.41 3.77 6.54
CA LYS A 316 16.47 4.69 6.09
C LYS A 316 16.53 5.80 7.12
N GLU A 317 17.70 5.99 7.74
CA GLU A 317 17.99 7.27 8.39
C GLU A 317 17.76 8.33 7.32
N GLU A 318 16.67 9.09 7.45
CA GLU A 318 16.58 10.40 6.79
C GLU A 318 17.72 11.22 7.40
N THR A 319 18.87 11.19 6.74
CA THR A 319 19.93 12.16 6.99
C THR A 319 19.37 13.51 6.54
N GLN A 320 18.73 14.22 7.47
CA GLN A 320 18.54 15.67 7.38
C GLN A 320 19.66 16.36 8.14
#